data_AF-A0A934NKZ3-F1
#
_entry.id   AF-A0A934NKZ3-F1
#
_cell.length_a   1.000
_cell.length_b   1.000
_cell.length_c   1.000
_cell.angle_alpha   90.00
_cell.angle_beta   90.00
_cell.angle_gamma   90.00
#
_symmetry.space_group_name_H-M   'P 1'
#
loop_
_entity.id
_entity.type
_entity.pdbx_description
1 polymer ?
#
loop_
_entity_poly.entity_id
_entity_poly.type
_entity_poly.pdbx_seq_one_letter_code
_entity_poly.pdbx_strand_id
1 'polypeptide(L)' 'KTKHQSLFANQTKMVGCVAFGCTNSSTKGFKVYSFPTDPERSKLWEIKVRRVGWKPTPHSKLCEVSVHYYVG' A
#
# COMPACT_ATOMS: atom_id res chain seq x y z
N LYS A 1 5.98 -39.46 -3.41
CA LYS A 1 5.34 -39.28 -2.08
C LYS A 1 4.73 -37.88 -2.04
N THR A 2 3.52 -37.76 -2.59
CA THR A 2 2.73 -36.53 -2.59
C THR A 2 2.18 -36.33 -1.18
N LYS A 3 2.53 -35.22 -0.52
CA LYS A 3 1.93 -34.84 0.77
C LYS A 3 1.21 -33.50 0.60
N HIS A 4 -0.10 -33.62 0.51
CA HIS A 4 -1.15 -32.76 1.05
C HIS A 4 -0.76 -31.32 1.46
N GLN A 5 -1.30 -30.41 0.66
CA GLN A 5 -1.65 -29.03 0.94
C GLN A 5 -2.50 -28.89 2.22
N SER A 6 -2.09 -28.05 3.19
CA SER A 6 -3.01 -27.46 4.18
C SER A 6 -2.44 -26.20 4.89
N LEU A 7 -3.19 -25.09 4.76
CA LEU A 7 -3.51 -24.07 5.78
C LEU A 7 -2.31 -23.32 6.39
N PHE A 8 -1.84 -22.16 5.94
CA PHE A 8 -2.50 -20.91 5.57
C PHE A 8 -1.72 -20.29 4.41
N ALA A 9 -2.42 -19.61 3.49
CA ALA A 9 -1.80 -18.99 2.33
C ALA A 9 -0.65 -18.05 2.71
N ASN A 10 0.59 -18.45 2.42
CA ASN A 10 1.74 -17.56 2.23
C ASN A 10 1.50 -16.72 0.96
N GLN A 11 0.41 -15.96 0.96
CA GLN A 11 0.15 -14.96 -0.06
C GLN A 11 0.96 -13.73 0.32
N THR A 12 2.27 -13.81 0.08
CA THR A 12 3.13 -12.64 -0.05
C THR A 12 2.71 -11.87 -1.30
N LYS A 13 1.49 -11.32 -1.31
CA LYS A 13 1.10 -10.30 -2.28
C LYS A 13 2.17 -9.22 -2.16
N MET A 14 3.01 -9.07 -3.18
CA MET A 14 3.98 -8.00 -3.25
C MET A 14 3.20 -6.69 -3.19
N VAL A 15 3.24 -6.03 -2.04
CA VAL A 15 2.52 -4.77 -1.82
C VAL A 15 3.43 -3.64 -2.28
N GLY A 16 3.12 -3.09 -3.45
CA GLY A 16 3.76 -1.88 -3.97
C GLY A 16 3.09 -0.61 -3.48
N CYS A 17 3.86 0.48 -3.43
CA CYS A 17 3.32 1.83 -3.24
C CYS A 17 2.48 2.25 -4.46
N VAL A 18 1.28 2.79 -4.22
CA VAL A 18 0.39 3.25 -5.30
C VAL A 18 0.71 4.64 -5.82
N ALA A 19 1.56 5.41 -5.11
CA ALA A 19 1.94 6.76 -5.52
C ALA A 19 2.52 6.78 -6.94
N PHE A 20 2.17 7.80 -7.72
CA PHE A 20 2.67 7.97 -9.08
C PHE A 20 4.20 7.99 -9.12
N GLY A 21 4.79 7.14 -9.97
CA GLY A 21 6.25 7.02 -10.12
C GLY A 21 6.99 6.32 -8.98
N CYS A 22 6.29 5.86 -7.93
CA CYS A 22 6.94 5.15 -6.83
C CYS A 22 7.12 3.66 -7.17
N THR A 23 8.33 3.14 -6.98
CA THR A 23 8.63 1.71 -7.15
C THR A 23 8.94 1.02 -5.82
N ASN A 24 8.71 1.68 -4.68
CA ASN A 24 8.92 1.11 -3.36
C ASN A 24 7.86 0.04 -3.07
N SER A 25 8.30 -1.01 -2.40
CA SER A 25 7.46 -2.15 -2.06
C SER A 25 7.93 -2.81 -0.77
N SER A 26 7.06 -3.62 -0.17
CA SER A 26 7.45 -4.46 0.96
C SER A 26 8.61 -5.40 0.65
N THR A 27 8.71 -5.87 -0.60
CA THR A 27 9.83 -6.72 -1.06
C THR A 27 11.17 -6.00 -1.10
N LYS A 28 11.16 -4.67 -1.30
CA LYS A 28 12.36 -3.82 -1.23
C LYS A 28 12.70 -3.37 0.20
N GLY A 29 11.96 -3.85 1.21
CA GLY A 29 12.18 -3.53 2.62
C GLY A 29 11.49 -2.25 3.11
N PHE A 30 10.66 -1.60 2.29
CA PHE A 30 9.93 -0.40 2.71
C PHE A 30 8.67 -0.78 3.49
N LYS A 31 8.38 -0.04 4.57
CA LYS A 31 7.08 -0.14 5.24
C LYS A 31 6.00 0.42 4.32
N VAL A 32 4.87 -0.27 4.27
CA VAL A 32 3.70 0.12 3.46
C VAL A 32 2.45 0.16 4.33
N TYR A 33 1.63 1.18 4.14
CA TYR A 33 0.49 1.51 4.97
C TYR A 33 -0.81 1.49 4.18
N SER A 34 -1.88 1.01 4.81
CA SER A 34 -3.24 1.13 4.29
C SER A 34 -3.71 2.57 4.34
N PHE A 35 -4.64 2.93 3.45
CA PHE A 35 -5.37 4.19 3.59
C PHE A 35 -6.11 4.19 4.93
N PRO A 36 -6.11 5.33 5.65
CA PRO A 36 -6.82 5.47 6.91
C PRO A 36 -8.33 5.37 6.71
N THR A 37 -9.04 4.90 7.73
CA THR A 37 -10.50 4.86 7.76
C THR A 37 -11.10 6.26 7.83
N ASP A 38 -10.37 7.21 8.41
CA ASP A 38 -10.76 8.61 8.47
C ASP A 38 -10.86 9.21 7.04
N PRO A 39 -12.03 9.68 6.61
CA PRO A 39 -12.24 10.15 5.24
C PRO A 39 -11.40 11.37 4.86
N GLU A 40 -11.14 12.29 5.80
CA GLU A 40 -10.36 13.49 5.55
C GLU A 40 -8.89 13.12 5.31
N ARG A 41 -8.33 12.29 6.19
CA ARG A 41 -6.97 11.77 6.07
C ARG A 41 -6.81 10.89 4.84
N SER A 42 -7.82 10.12 4.49
CA SER A 42 -7.84 9.30 3.28
C SER A 42 -7.79 10.19 2.03
N LYS A 43 -8.61 11.25 1.98
CA LYS A 43 -8.61 12.22 0.87
C LYS A 43 -7.28 12.94 0.73
N LEU A 44 -6.61 13.29 1.83
CA LEU A 44 -5.24 13.82 1.80
C LEU A 44 -4.26 12.84 1.16
N TRP A 45 -4.41 11.55 1.43
CA TRP A 45 -3.58 10.50 0.81
C TRP A 45 -3.93 10.30 -0.67
N GLU A 46 -5.21 10.41 -1.06
CA GLU A 46 -5.64 10.35 -2.47
C GLU A 46 -4.96 11.43 -3.32
N ILE A 47 -4.93 12.67 -2.84
CA ILE A 47 -4.25 13.79 -3.51
C ILE A 47 -2.75 13.48 -3.69
N LYS A 48 -2.11 12.86 -2.70
CA LYS A 48 -0.70 12.48 -2.74
C LYS A 48 -0.38 11.37 -3.75
N VAL A 49 -1.36 10.55 -4.09
CA VAL A 49 -1.18 9.53 -5.15
C VAL A 49 -0.92 10.19 -6.51
N ARG A 50 -1.39 11.44 -6.71
CA ARG A 50 -1.23 12.22 -7.95
C ARG A 50 -1.72 11.47 -9.20
N ARG A 51 -2.80 10.71 -9.06
CA ARG A 51 -3.48 10.03 -10.18
C ARG A 51 -4.86 10.64 -10.39
N VAL A 52 -5.09 11.17 -11.58
CA VAL A 52 -6.38 11.76 -11.98
C VAL A 52 -7.44 10.65 -12.07
N GLY A 53 -8.62 10.89 -11.49
CA GLY A 53 -9.75 9.94 -11.56
C GLY A 53 -9.55 8.66 -10.76
N TRP A 54 -8.52 8.58 -9.91
CA TRP A 54 -8.21 7.38 -9.14
C TRP A 54 -8.82 7.43 -7.74
N LYS A 55 -9.22 6.26 -7.22
CA LYS A 55 -9.75 6.07 -5.87
C LYS A 55 -9.05 4.92 -5.14
N PRO A 56 -8.87 5.02 -3.82
CA PRO A 56 -8.23 4.01 -3.02
C PRO A 56 -9.14 2.79 -2.89
N THR A 57 -8.53 1.63 -3.08
CA THR A 57 -9.13 0.31 -2.82
C THR A 57 -8.55 -0.25 -1.52
N PRO A 58 -9.16 -1.29 -0.91
CA PRO A 58 -8.59 -1.95 0.28
C PRO A 58 -7.15 -2.46 0.11
N HIS A 59 -6.75 -2.73 -1.14
CA HIS A 59 -5.40 -3.15 -1.51
C HIS A 59 -4.46 -2.00 -1.86
N SER A 60 -4.95 -0.76 -1.89
CA SER A 60 -4.13 0.42 -2.15
C SER A 60 -3.30 0.72 -0.91
N LYS A 61 -1.97 0.73 -1.07
CA LYS A 61 -1.03 1.01 0.02
C LYS A 61 -0.04 2.09 -0.40
N LEU A 62 0.44 2.88 0.56
CA LEU A 62 1.48 3.89 0.38
C LEU A 62 2.70 3.54 1.22
N CYS A 63 3.90 3.70 0.68
CA CYS A 63 5.13 3.45 1.43
C CYS A 63 5.41 4.54 2.46
N GLU A 64 6.26 4.25 3.45
CA GLU A 64 6.67 5.20 4.49
C GLU A 64 7.17 6.52 3.91
N VAL A 65 7.94 6.48 2.83
CA VAL A 65 8.43 7.67 2.14
C VAL A 65 7.27 8.54 1.65
N SER A 66 6.18 7.96 1.14
CA SER A 66 5.02 8.73 0.65
C SER A 66 4.15 9.31 1.78
N VAL A 67 4.18 8.71 2.97
CA VAL A 67 3.32 9.11 4.09
C VAL A 67 4.03 10.01 5.11
N HIS A 68 5.35 9.87 5.29
CA HIS A 68 6.13 10.55 6.33
C HIS A 68 6.42 12.03 6.07
N TYR A 69 6.26 12.55 4.85
CA TYR A 69 6.56 13.97 4.56
C TYR A 69 5.71 15.01 5.31
N TYR A 70 4.75 14.62 6.17
CA TYR A 70 3.90 15.57 6.93
C TYR A 70 3.49 15.09 8.33
N VAL A 71 4.18 14.11 8.93
CA VAL A 71 4.09 13.92 10.40
C VAL A 71 5.18 14.78 11.03
N GLY A 72 4.94 16.08 11.02
CA GLY A 72 5.58 17.02 11.94
C GLY A 72 4.79 17.02 13.24
#